data_AF-A0A3M1I5N7-F1
#
_entry.id   AF-A0A3M1I5N7-F1
#
_cell.length_a   1.000
_cell.length_b   1.000
_cell.length_c   1.000
_cell.angle_alpha   90.00
_cell.angle_beta   90.00
_cell.angle_gamma   90.00
#
_symmetry.space_group_name_H-M   'P 1'
#
loop_
_entity.id
_entity.type
_entity.pdbx_description
1 polymer ?
#
loop_
_entity_poly.entity_id
_entity_poly.type
_entity_poly.pdbx_seq_one_letter_code
_entity_poly.pdbx_strand_id
1 'polypeptide(L)'
;MALLESIYGLFSTLPSATQAFEFIQQLISKSKGKKRRLLAEIKHNLRACQLVIEFDAEPLKVIPELKTETYDRLMEEGFDFNSLRYGKVRRTKKLAASDLAPLIGKNTAYLVENIYDRIKHVQFLYRFFIVEGNDPQTEKVQWRRRIINIYKRIALLLDHLKKGEK
;
A
#
# COMPACT_ATOMS: atom_id res chain seq x y z
N MET A 1 15.34 -7.04 -8.09
CA MET A 1 16.02 -6.11 -7.16
C MET A 1 15.94 -4.63 -7.59
N ALA A 2 16.35 -4.26 -8.82
CA ALA A 2 16.40 -2.85 -9.28
C ALA A 2 15.09 -2.03 -9.11
N LEU A 3 13.91 -2.66 -9.26
CA LEU A 3 12.63 -1.96 -9.12
C LEU A 3 12.32 -1.55 -7.67
N LEU A 4 12.65 -2.39 -6.68
CA LEU A 4 12.49 -2.03 -5.27
C LEU A 4 13.40 -0.87 -4.89
N GLU A 5 14.66 -0.93 -5.30
CA GLU A 5 15.64 0.14 -5.07
C GLU A 5 15.17 1.45 -5.70
N SER A 6 14.61 1.41 -6.92
CA SER A 6 14.02 2.59 -7.56
C SER A 6 12.84 3.16 -6.79
N ILE A 7 11.93 2.31 -6.29
CA ILE A 7 10.78 2.74 -5.49
C ILE A 7 11.25 3.40 -4.20
N TYR A 8 12.13 2.75 -3.44
CA TYR A 8 12.63 3.31 -2.18
C TYR A 8 13.56 4.49 -2.38
N GLY A 9 14.19 4.61 -3.54
CA GLY A 9 14.92 5.81 -3.96
C GLY A 9 14.06 7.08 -3.94
N LEU A 10 12.73 6.98 -3.99
CA LEU A 10 11.78 8.11 -3.89
C LEU A 10 11.61 8.64 -2.46
N PHE A 11 11.86 7.79 -1.46
CA PHE A 11 11.59 8.06 -0.06
C PHE A 11 12.86 8.53 0.65
N SER A 12 12.68 9.30 1.73
CA SER A 12 13.81 9.92 2.43
C SER A 12 14.10 9.28 3.77
N THR A 13 13.14 8.56 4.37
CA THR A 13 13.31 7.91 5.69
C THR A 13 13.32 6.40 5.63
N LEU A 14 12.85 5.82 4.51
CA LEU A 14 12.88 4.40 4.23
C LEU A 14 13.66 4.18 2.92
N PRO A 15 14.95 3.84 2.99
CA PRO A 15 15.79 3.63 1.81
C PRO A 15 15.68 2.22 1.22
N SER A 16 14.98 1.28 1.87
CA SER A 16 14.85 -0.09 1.37
C SER A 16 13.57 -0.81 1.84
N ALA A 17 13.25 -1.91 1.17
CA ALA A 17 12.15 -2.81 1.53
C ALA A 17 12.33 -3.39 2.93
N THR A 18 13.54 -3.87 3.25
CA THR A 18 13.87 -4.42 4.57
C THR A 18 13.57 -3.42 5.68
N GLN A 19 14.01 -2.18 5.54
CA GLN A 19 13.74 -1.14 6.54
C GLN A 19 12.25 -0.80 6.65
N ALA A 20 11.49 -0.88 5.56
CA ALA A 20 10.04 -0.69 5.62
C ALA A 20 9.36 -1.82 6.40
N PHE A 21 9.79 -3.07 6.21
CA PHE A 21 9.27 -4.22 6.98
C PHE A 21 9.64 -4.16 8.46
N GLU A 22 10.89 -3.83 8.78
CA GLU A 22 11.31 -3.62 10.16
C GLU A 22 10.52 -2.50 10.82
N PHE A 23 10.33 -1.39 10.12
CA PHE A 23 9.59 -0.24 10.62
C PHE A 23 8.12 -0.58 10.90
N ILE A 24 7.41 -1.20 9.95
CA ILE A 24 6.00 -1.57 10.20
C ILE A 24 5.87 -2.62 11.30
N GLN A 25 6.85 -3.52 11.46
CA GLN A 25 6.90 -4.46 12.58
C GLN A 25 7.05 -3.75 13.92
N GLN A 26 7.92 -2.75 14.00
CA GLN A 26 8.05 -1.91 15.19
C GLN A 26 6.78 -1.11 15.48
N LEU A 27 6.11 -0.57 14.46
CA LEU A 27 4.82 0.11 14.64
C LEU A 27 3.75 -0.83 15.19
N ILE A 28 3.69 -2.08 14.70
CA ILE A 28 2.76 -3.10 15.17
C ILE A 28 3.04 -3.45 16.64
N SER A 29 4.30 -3.64 17.03
CA SER A 29 4.66 -4.01 18.40
C SER A 29 4.34 -2.91 19.41
N LYS A 30 4.46 -1.64 19.02
CA LYS A 30 4.10 -0.46 19.83
C LYS A 30 2.61 -0.13 19.82
N SER A 31 1.83 -0.69 18.89
CA SER A 31 0.40 -0.38 18.73
C SER A 31 -0.49 -1.40 19.46
N LYS A 32 -1.70 -0.98 19.84
CA LYS A 32 -2.72 -1.84 20.43
C LYS A 32 -4.05 -1.73 19.66
N GLY A 33 -4.97 -2.68 19.92
CA GLY A 33 -6.35 -2.61 19.48
C GLY A 33 -6.54 -2.47 17.96
N LYS A 34 -7.44 -1.56 17.57
CA LYS A 34 -7.82 -1.26 16.18
C LYS A 34 -6.62 -0.87 15.31
N LYS A 35 -5.77 0.04 15.81
CA LYS A 35 -4.54 0.49 15.14
C LYS A 35 -3.59 -0.66 14.82
N ARG A 36 -3.34 -1.55 15.79
CA ARG A 36 -2.47 -2.73 15.57
C ARG A 36 -3.01 -3.65 14.48
N ARG A 37 -4.32 -3.90 14.48
CA ARG A 37 -4.98 -4.76 13.48
C ARG A 37 -4.84 -4.17 12.07
N LEU A 38 -5.11 -2.87 11.91
CA LEU A 38 -4.93 -2.18 10.64
C LEU A 38 -3.49 -2.24 10.13
N LEU A 39 -2.50 -1.98 11.00
CA LEU A 39 -1.09 -2.05 10.63
C LEU A 39 -0.67 -3.48 10.23
N ALA A 40 -1.23 -4.51 10.87
CA ALA A 40 -0.98 -5.90 10.51
C ALA A 40 -1.54 -6.23 9.11
N GLU A 41 -2.72 -5.73 8.76
CA GLU A 41 -3.29 -5.87 7.41
C GLU A 41 -2.48 -5.11 6.36
N ILE A 42 -2.06 -3.87 6.65
CA ILE A 42 -1.17 -3.10 5.77
C ILE A 42 0.15 -3.84 5.53
N LYS A 43 0.73 -4.45 6.57
CA LYS A 43 1.94 -5.28 6.45
C LYS A 43 1.71 -6.51 5.58
N HIS A 44 0.57 -7.19 5.75
CA HIS A 44 0.19 -8.34 4.92
C HIS A 44 0.13 -7.92 3.45
N ASN A 45 -0.59 -6.85 3.14
CA ASN A 45 -0.72 -6.32 1.78
C ASN A 45 0.61 -5.86 1.18
N LEU A 46 1.47 -5.23 1.99
CA LEU A 46 2.84 -4.87 1.57
C LEU A 46 3.62 -6.12 1.13
N ARG A 47 3.56 -7.20 1.91
CA ARG A 47 4.26 -8.45 1.63
C ARG A 47 3.69 -9.16 0.41
N ALA A 48 2.37 -9.24 0.29
CA ALA A 48 1.71 -9.79 -0.88
C ALA A 48 2.18 -9.06 -2.15
N CYS A 49 2.16 -7.73 -2.15
CA CYS A 49 2.64 -6.95 -3.30
C CYS A 49 4.14 -7.16 -3.58
N GLN A 50 4.98 -7.31 -2.55
CA GLN A 50 6.42 -7.54 -2.70
C GLN A 50 6.71 -8.85 -3.46
N LEU A 51 5.89 -9.89 -3.28
CA LEU A 51 6.04 -11.17 -4.01
C LEU A 51 6.10 -10.95 -5.53
N VAL A 52 5.29 -10.04 -6.05
CA VAL A 52 5.25 -9.70 -7.49
C VAL A 52 6.46 -8.87 -7.93
N ILE A 53 6.97 -8.01 -7.05
CA ILE A 53 8.02 -7.04 -7.40
C ILE A 53 9.41 -7.68 -7.32
N GLU A 54 9.63 -8.49 -6.30
CA GLU A 54 10.95 -9.05 -5.97
C GLU A 54 11.11 -10.48 -6.46
N PHE A 55 10.09 -11.31 -6.28
CA PHE A 55 10.12 -12.74 -6.57
C PHE A 55 9.39 -13.08 -7.87
N ASP A 56 8.99 -12.06 -8.64
CA ASP A 56 8.25 -12.17 -9.90
C ASP A 56 7.03 -13.10 -9.83
N ALA A 57 6.39 -13.15 -8.65
CA ALA A 57 5.19 -13.93 -8.47
C ALA A 57 4.09 -13.45 -9.42
N GLU A 58 3.30 -14.39 -9.92
CA GLU A 58 2.21 -14.12 -10.84
C GLU A 58 1.18 -13.18 -10.19
N PRO A 59 0.89 -11.99 -10.78
CA PRO A 59 -0.05 -11.03 -10.22
C PRO A 59 -1.42 -11.61 -9.88
N LEU A 60 -1.93 -12.50 -10.73
CA LEU A 60 -3.25 -13.11 -10.57
C LEU A 60 -3.34 -14.02 -9.34
N LYS A 61 -2.23 -14.62 -8.91
CA LYS A 61 -2.16 -15.41 -7.67
C LYS A 61 -2.08 -14.54 -6.42
N VAL A 62 -1.62 -13.30 -6.56
CA VAL A 62 -1.43 -12.36 -5.44
C VAL A 62 -2.67 -11.54 -5.14
N ILE A 63 -3.49 -11.23 -6.15
CA ILE A 63 -4.69 -10.40 -5.96
C ILE A 63 -5.69 -10.99 -4.93
N PRO A 64 -5.98 -12.30 -4.93
CA PRO A 64 -6.84 -12.91 -3.90
C PRO A 64 -6.26 -12.82 -2.49
N GLU A 65 -4.94 -12.73 -2.35
CA GLU A 65 -4.26 -12.65 -1.05
C GLU A 65 -4.29 -11.23 -0.45
N LEU A 66 -4.70 -10.21 -1.20
CA LEU A 66 -4.88 -8.86 -0.68
C LEU A 66 -6.09 -8.81 0.27
N LYS A 67 -5.94 -8.11 1.38
CA LYS A 67 -6.95 -8.05 2.47
C LYS A 67 -7.52 -6.64 2.61
N THR A 68 -8.81 -6.57 2.91
CA THR A 68 -9.52 -5.30 3.19
C THR A 68 -10.43 -5.37 4.40
N GLU A 69 -10.59 -6.54 5.01
CA GLU A 69 -11.65 -6.83 5.97
C GLU A 69 -11.51 -6.00 7.26
N THR A 70 -10.28 -5.74 7.69
CA THR A 70 -10.01 -4.89 8.86
C THR A 70 -10.30 -3.43 8.52
N TYR A 71 -9.82 -2.95 7.38
CA TYR A 71 -10.12 -1.60 6.93
C TYR A 71 -11.63 -1.35 6.81
N ASP A 72 -12.36 -2.28 6.18
CA ASP A 72 -13.80 -2.18 5.97
C ASP A 72 -14.56 -2.06 7.30
N ARG A 73 -14.25 -2.96 8.25
CA ARG A 73 -14.81 -2.88 9.60
C ARG A 73 -14.48 -1.57 10.30
N LEU A 74 -13.23 -1.11 10.22
CA LEU A 74 -12.81 0.13 10.87
C LEU A 74 -13.48 1.36 10.26
N MET A 75 -13.72 1.33 8.95
CA MET A 75 -14.46 2.38 8.25
C MET A 75 -15.92 2.44 8.73
N GLU A 76 -16.59 1.29 8.85
CA GLU A 76 -17.95 1.19 9.40
C GLU A 76 -18.03 1.65 10.87
N GLU A 77 -17.00 1.35 11.66
CA GLU A 77 -16.89 1.76 13.06
C GLU A 77 -16.49 3.25 13.24
N GLY A 78 -16.31 4.02 12.16
CA GLY A 78 -15.92 5.43 12.22
C GLY A 78 -14.51 5.68 12.77
N PHE A 79 -13.58 4.75 12.57
CA PHE A 79 -12.20 4.87 13.03
C PHE A 79 -11.48 6.07 12.36
N ASP A 80 -10.90 6.97 13.16
CA ASP A 80 -10.07 8.04 12.61
C ASP A 80 -8.70 7.51 12.14
N PHE A 81 -8.56 7.32 10.83
CA PHE A 81 -7.30 6.90 10.22
C PHE A 81 -6.16 7.93 10.37
N ASN A 82 -6.46 9.20 10.67
CA ASN A 82 -5.42 10.17 10.98
C ASN A 82 -4.73 9.89 12.32
N SER A 83 -5.35 9.12 13.22
CA SER A 83 -4.72 8.65 14.46
C SER A 83 -3.49 7.75 14.24
N LEU A 84 -3.28 7.25 13.01
CA LEU A 84 -2.01 6.62 12.64
C LEU A 84 -0.85 7.63 12.69
N ARG A 85 -1.07 8.82 12.13
CA ARG A 85 -0.21 10.00 12.21
C ARG A 85 -1.00 11.23 11.74
N TYR A 86 -1.00 12.30 12.53
CA TYR A 86 -1.57 13.57 12.09
C TYR A 86 -0.61 14.34 11.16
N GLY A 87 -1.19 15.16 10.28
CA GLY A 87 -0.46 15.98 9.33
C GLY A 87 -0.52 15.47 7.89
N LYS A 88 0.21 16.17 7.01
CA LYS A 88 0.14 15.99 5.56
C LYS A 88 1.41 15.34 5.00
N VAL A 89 1.27 14.65 3.87
CA VAL A 89 2.39 14.11 3.09
C VAL A 89 3.29 15.26 2.65
N ARG A 90 4.54 15.25 3.09
CA ARG A 90 5.52 16.29 2.78
C ARG A 90 6.01 16.16 1.36
N ARG A 91 6.15 17.30 0.69
CA ARG A 91 6.78 17.40 -0.63
C ARG A 91 8.28 17.10 -0.53
N THR A 92 8.80 16.31 -1.47
CA THR A 92 10.25 16.18 -1.75
C THR A 92 10.46 16.32 -3.25
N LYS A 93 11.68 16.64 -3.71
CA LYS A 93 11.98 16.75 -5.15
C LYS A 93 11.66 15.44 -5.88
N LYS A 94 12.09 14.31 -5.33
CA LYS A 94 11.88 12.98 -5.93
C LYS A 94 10.41 12.57 -5.95
N LEU A 95 9.66 12.83 -4.88
CA LEU A 95 8.23 12.52 -4.82
C LEU A 95 7.41 13.39 -5.77
N ALA A 96 7.80 14.66 -5.94
CA ALA A 96 7.12 15.58 -6.86
C ALA A 96 7.32 15.19 -8.34
N ALA A 97 8.39 14.47 -8.67
CA ALA A 97 8.68 13.98 -10.01
C ALA A 97 8.15 12.56 -10.29
N SER A 98 7.42 11.95 -9.34
CA SER A 98 6.92 10.58 -9.48
C SER A 98 5.41 10.51 -9.71
N ASP A 99 4.93 9.31 -10.00
CA ASP A 99 3.50 8.98 -10.11
C ASP A 99 2.73 9.11 -8.79
N LEU A 100 3.42 9.38 -7.68
CA LEU A 100 2.84 9.64 -6.37
C LEU A 100 2.68 11.14 -6.07
N ALA A 101 3.11 12.04 -6.96
CA ALA A 101 2.99 13.48 -6.77
C ALA A 101 1.57 13.97 -6.38
N PRO A 102 0.47 13.40 -6.91
CA PRO A 102 -0.89 13.80 -6.52
C PRO A 102 -1.24 13.54 -5.03
N LEU A 103 -0.45 12.71 -4.33
CA LEU A 103 -0.65 12.40 -2.91
C LEU A 103 0.04 13.40 -1.98
N ILE A 104 0.86 14.32 -2.51
CA ILE A 104 1.50 15.39 -1.73
C ILE A 104 0.42 16.29 -1.14
N GLY A 105 0.58 16.65 0.15
CA GLY A 105 -0.36 17.51 0.85
C GLY A 105 -1.63 16.81 1.34
N LYS A 106 -1.84 15.53 1.00
CA LYS A 106 -2.95 14.72 1.53
C LYS A 106 -2.66 14.26 2.97
N ASN A 107 -3.70 14.00 3.75
CA ASN A 107 -3.58 13.49 5.12
C ASN A 107 -3.47 11.96 5.15
N THR A 108 -3.31 11.40 6.34
CA THR A 108 -3.13 9.96 6.50
C THR A 108 -4.40 9.17 6.17
N ALA A 109 -5.57 9.68 6.54
CA ALA A 109 -6.84 9.06 6.16
C ALA A 109 -6.97 8.90 4.64
N TYR A 110 -6.70 9.96 3.89
CA TYR A 110 -6.73 9.91 2.42
C TYR A 110 -5.74 8.89 1.84
N LEU A 111 -4.53 8.77 2.42
CA LEU A 111 -3.57 7.76 1.97
C LEU A 111 -4.08 6.34 2.21
N VAL A 112 -4.63 6.07 3.39
CA VAL A 112 -5.19 4.77 3.76
C VAL A 112 -6.34 4.42 2.83
N GLU A 113 -7.34 5.30 2.71
CA GLU A 113 -8.47 5.14 1.78
C GLU A 113 -8.00 4.90 0.36
N ASN A 114 -7.05 5.71 -0.15
CA ASN A 114 -6.54 5.53 -1.50
C ASN A 114 -5.83 4.18 -1.73
N ILE A 115 -5.17 3.62 -0.71
CA ILE A 115 -4.58 2.28 -0.80
C ILE A 115 -5.70 1.24 -0.95
N TYR A 116 -6.68 1.29 -0.06
CA TYR A 116 -7.75 0.29 -0.02
C TYR A 116 -8.70 0.39 -1.21
N ASP A 117 -8.99 1.59 -1.72
CA ASP A 117 -9.71 1.78 -2.99
C ASP A 117 -9.00 1.10 -4.16
N ARG A 118 -7.66 1.18 -4.20
CA ARG A 118 -6.86 0.54 -5.27
C ARG A 118 -6.83 -0.98 -5.12
N ILE A 119 -6.80 -1.49 -3.89
CA ILE A 119 -6.91 -2.93 -3.60
C ILE A 119 -8.29 -3.45 -4.03
N LYS A 120 -9.37 -2.82 -3.55
CA LYS A 120 -10.74 -3.19 -3.90
C LYS A 120 -10.99 -3.13 -5.40
N HIS A 121 -10.47 -2.10 -6.07
CA HIS A 121 -10.59 -1.99 -7.52
C HIS A 121 -9.85 -3.10 -8.26
N VAL A 122 -8.63 -3.48 -7.86
CA VAL A 122 -7.94 -4.59 -8.53
C VAL A 122 -8.62 -5.95 -8.27
N GLN A 123 -9.15 -6.15 -7.06
CA GLN A 123 -9.94 -7.34 -6.74
C GLN A 123 -11.26 -7.40 -7.50
N PHE A 124 -11.94 -6.25 -7.67
CA PHE A 124 -13.14 -6.16 -8.49
C PHE A 124 -12.86 -6.57 -9.94
N LEU A 125 -11.81 -5.99 -10.54
CA LEU A 125 -11.41 -6.36 -11.90
C LEU A 125 -11.07 -7.85 -12.01
N TYR A 126 -10.37 -8.40 -11.01
CA TYR A 126 -10.01 -9.81 -10.98
C TYR A 126 -11.25 -10.70 -10.96
N ARG A 127 -12.23 -10.42 -10.09
CA ARG A 127 -13.49 -11.17 -10.07
C ARG A 127 -14.22 -11.07 -11.41
N PHE A 128 -14.37 -9.86 -11.94
CA PHE A 128 -15.13 -9.60 -13.15
C PHE A 128 -14.51 -10.26 -14.40
N PHE A 129 -13.19 -10.12 -14.61
CA PHE A 129 -12.55 -10.59 -15.84
C PHE A 129 -11.99 -12.01 -15.77
N ILE A 130 -11.62 -12.51 -14.57
CA ILE A 130 -10.97 -13.82 -14.41
C ILE A 130 -11.92 -14.88 -13.84
N VAL A 131 -12.67 -14.53 -12.80
CA VAL A 131 -13.48 -15.52 -12.06
C VAL A 131 -14.85 -15.70 -12.71
N GLU A 132 -15.48 -14.58 -13.07
CA GLU A 132 -16.82 -14.55 -13.64
C GLU A 132 -16.81 -14.45 -15.18
N GLY A 133 -15.68 -14.03 -15.74
CA GLY A 133 -15.51 -13.78 -17.17
C GLY A 133 -14.58 -14.77 -17.85
N ASN A 134 -14.87 -15.11 -19.10
CA ASN A 134 -13.92 -15.69 -20.04
C ASN A 134 -13.53 -14.60 -21.06
N ASP A 135 -13.15 -13.42 -20.54
CA ASP A 135 -13.03 -12.19 -21.32
C ASP A 135 -11.62 -12.05 -21.93
N PRO A 136 -11.48 -11.91 -23.27
CA PRO A 136 -10.22 -11.62 -23.95
C PRO A 136 -9.51 -10.35 -23.45
N GLN A 137 -10.20 -9.43 -22.77
CA GLN A 137 -9.61 -8.24 -22.18
C GLN A 137 -8.75 -8.53 -20.94
N THR A 138 -8.79 -9.73 -20.39
CA THR A 138 -7.94 -10.19 -19.28
C THR A 138 -6.46 -9.89 -19.52
N GLU A 139 -5.97 -10.11 -20.75
CA GLU A 139 -4.57 -9.88 -21.13
C GLU A 139 -4.24 -8.38 -21.27
N LYS A 140 -5.24 -7.52 -21.50
CA LYS A 140 -5.07 -6.07 -21.63
C LYS A 140 -4.94 -5.38 -20.27
N VAL A 141 -5.39 -6.03 -19.20
CA VAL A 141 -5.29 -5.47 -17.85
C VAL A 141 -3.84 -5.55 -17.37
N GLN A 142 -3.24 -4.39 -17.09
CA GLN A 142 -1.87 -4.31 -16.57
C GLN A 142 -1.79 -4.68 -15.08
N TRP A 143 -2.05 -5.96 -14.73
CA TRP A 143 -2.12 -6.48 -13.36
C TRP A 143 -0.86 -6.16 -12.54
N ARG A 144 0.32 -6.48 -13.11
CA ARG A 144 1.62 -6.23 -12.46
C ARG A 144 1.79 -4.76 -12.08
N ARG A 145 1.46 -3.84 -13.00
CA ARG A 145 1.55 -2.40 -12.76
C ARG A 145 0.61 -1.93 -11.65
N ARG A 146 -0.60 -2.49 -11.57
CA ARG A 146 -1.57 -2.16 -10.50
C ARG A 146 -1.04 -2.58 -9.13
N ILE A 147 -0.46 -3.77 -9.01
CA ILE A 147 0.17 -4.24 -7.76
C ILE A 147 1.37 -3.37 -7.37
N ILE A 148 2.25 -3.03 -8.32
CA ILE A 148 3.37 -2.09 -8.08
C ILE A 148 2.85 -0.75 -7.56
N ASN A 149 1.78 -0.24 -8.14
CA ASN A 149 1.19 1.03 -7.74
C ASN A 149 0.57 0.98 -6.33
N ILE A 150 0.04 -0.16 -5.90
CA ILE A 150 -0.42 -0.38 -4.52
C ILE A 150 0.80 -0.41 -3.58
N TYR A 151 1.84 -1.17 -3.92
CA TYR A 151 3.08 -1.24 -3.14
C TYR A 151 3.70 0.14 -2.91
N LYS A 152 3.85 0.94 -3.97
CA LYS A 152 4.37 2.32 -3.89
C LYS A 152 3.57 3.19 -2.92
N ARG A 153 2.24 3.04 -2.89
CA ARG A 153 1.36 3.80 -1.98
C ARG A 153 1.53 3.35 -0.54
N ILE A 154 1.62 2.05 -0.29
CA ILE A 154 1.90 1.52 1.05
C ILE A 154 3.28 2.00 1.53
N ALA A 155 4.30 1.92 0.68
CA ALA A 155 5.64 2.41 1.02
C ALA A 155 5.66 3.92 1.32
N LEU A 156 4.89 4.73 0.58
CA LEU A 156 4.70 6.15 0.88
C LEU A 156 4.02 6.36 2.23
N LEU A 157 2.98 5.59 2.55
CA LEU A 157 2.34 5.64 3.87
C LEU A 157 3.38 5.38 4.97
N LEU A 158 4.23 4.36 4.82
CA LEU A 158 5.27 4.06 5.81
C LEU A 158 6.33 5.15 5.94
N ASP A 159 6.82 5.73 4.84
CA ASP A 159 7.75 6.87 4.89
C ASP A 159 7.10 8.07 5.61
N HIS A 160 5.81 8.33 5.32
CA HIS A 160 5.02 9.36 5.99
C HIS A 160 4.86 9.11 7.48
N LEU A 161 4.55 7.87 7.89
CA LEU A 161 4.44 7.49 9.30
C LEU A 161 5.78 7.66 10.03
N LYS A 162 6.89 7.20 9.43
CA LYS A 162 8.25 7.31 10.00
C LYS A 162 8.69 8.75 10.20
N LYS A 163 8.33 9.67 9.30
CA LYS A 163 8.57 11.12 9.45
C LYS A 163 7.84 11.77 10.64
N GLY A 164 6.89 11.07 11.26
CA GLY A 164 6.17 11.52 12.44
C GLY A 164 6.80 11.10 13.76
N GLU A 165 7.66 10.08 13.75
CA GLU A 165 8.44 9.71 14.93
C GLU A 165 9.59 10.71 15.06
N LYS A 166 9.40 11.73 15.89
CA LYS A 166 10.45 12.58 16.43
C LYS A 166 10.61 12.25 17.90
#